data_AF-A0A0Q7KPE8-F1
#
_entry.id   AF-A0A0Q7KPE8-F1
#
_cell.length_a   1.000
_cell.length_b   1.000
_cell.length_c   1.000
_cell.angle_alpha   90.00
_cell.angle_beta   90.00
_cell.angle_gamma   90.00
#
_symmetry.space_group_name_H-M   'P 1'
#
loop_
_entity.id
_entity.type
_entity.pdbx_description
1 polymer ?
#
loop_
_entity_poly.entity_id
_entity_poly.type
_entity_poly.pdbx_seq_one_letter_code
_entity_poly.pdbx_strand_id
1 'polypeptide(L)'
;MPVPRPTLRSAFIAVVVAIVGLHLVAVTLAALPPNRYSDATRGQTSYLDPYFTQNWRLFAPNPISEDRSLLFQAAYTDADGDQVRTEWVDWTAVELDLVRHRLIGGRAGYVTNKLVSPLQSRAAALDDSQEVVVTSSPQTDPPSWAELSDELESAGASPTARLGFLRYEQAATQLATDVLQARYPDVELTAVRYAIRRQGVTPFAARGGTAAERRAARPEVVRDVGGWRRPTPGSASERASVRDFDRSHR
;
A
#
# COMPACT_ATOMS: atom_id res chain seq x y z
N MET A 1 -14.44 -72.58 22.63
CA MET A 1 -14.83 -72.26 21.23
C MET A 1 -13.60 -71.71 20.51
N PRO A 2 -13.20 -72.26 19.35
CA PRO A 2 -12.15 -71.64 18.54
C PRO A 2 -12.67 -70.32 17.96
N VAL A 3 -11.97 -69.22 18.22
CA VAL A 3 -12.30 -67.91 17.63
C VAL A 3 -12.00 -68.00 16.12
N PRO A 4 -12.95 -67.71 15.23
CA PRO A 4 -12.69 -67.76 13.79
C PRO A 4 -11.55 -66.79 13.44
N ARG A 5 -10.49 -67.31 12.81
CA ARG A 5 -9.37 -66.48 12.35
C ARG A 5 -9.86 -65.57 11.22
N PRO A 6 -9.61 -64.26 11.27
CA PRO A 6 -10.02 -63.36 10.20
C PRO A 6 -9.39 -63.82 8.89
N THR A 7 -10.19 -63.88 7.82
CA THR A 7 -9.63 -64.08 6.49
C THR A 7 -8.72 -62.91 6.14
N LEU A 8 -7.73 -63.12 5.26
CA LEU A 8 -6.84 -62.05 4.78
C LEU A 8 -7.63 -60.83 4.28
N ARG A 9 -8.78 -61.08 3.64
CA ARG A 9 -9.70 -60.03 3.17
C ARG A 9 -10.30 -59.24 4.32
N SER A 10 -10.82 -59.91 5.35
CA SER A 10 -11.38 -59.27 6.53
C SER A 10 -10.33 -58.46 7.30
N ALA A 11 -9.12 -58.98 7.43
CA ALA A 11 -8.00 -58.28 8.06
C ALA A 11 -7.60 -57.04 7.25
N PHE A 12 -7.49 -57.16 5.92
CA PHE A 12 -7.20 -56.04 5.04
C PHE A 12 -8.25 -54.93 5.15
N ILE A 13 -9.53 -55.29 5.09
CA ILE A 13 -10.64 -54.33 5.23
C ILE A 13 -10.56 -53.62 6.59
N ALA A 14 -10.35 -54.35 7.67
CA ALA A 14 -10.24 -53.76 9.01
C ALA A 14 -9.10 -52.74 9.11
N VAL A 15 -7.94 -53.04 8.52
CA VAL A 15 -6.79 -52.13 8.47
C VAL A 15 -7.12 -50.87 7.66
N VAL A 16 -7.72 -51.02 6.48
CA VAL A 16 -8.11 -49.87 5.64
C VAL A 16 -9.11 -48.98 6.37
N VAL A 17 -10.14 -49.56 7.00
CA VAL A 17 -11.14 -48.81 7.77
C VAL A 17 -10.49 -48.07 8.94
N ALA A 18 -9.55 -48.71 9.65
CA ALA A 18 -8.82 -48.06 10.74
C ALA A 18 -7.99 -46.87 10.24
N ILE A 19 -7.26 -47.03 9.13
CA ILE A 19 -6.46 -45.94 8.53
C ILE A 19 -7.36 -44.77 8.11
N VAL A 20 -8.47 -45.05 7.42
CA VAL A 20 -9.42 -44.01 6.99
C VAL A 20 -10.03 -43.32 8.20
N GLY A 21 -10.44 -44.06 9.24
CA GLY A 21 -10.96 -43.49 10.47
C GLY A 21 -9.96 -42.57 11.17
N LEU A 22 -8.70 -43.00 11.30
CA LEU A 22 -7.63 -42.19 11.87
C LEU A 22 -7.36 -40.93 11.04
N HIS A 23 -7.39 -41.03 9.71
CA HIS A 23 -7.23 -39.87 8.83
C HIS A 23 -8.38 -38.86 9.01
N LEU A 24 -9.63 -39.31 9.10
CA LEU A 24 -10.78 -38.43 9.34
C LEU A 24 -10.69 -37.72 10.70
N VAL A 25 -10.22 -38.42 11.74
CA VAL A 25 -9.95 -37.79 13.04
C VAL A 25 -8.87 -36.72 12.91
N ALA A 26 -7.77 -37.01 12.20
CA ALA A 26 -6.69 -36.05 11.96
C ALA A 26 -7.17 -34.81 11.19
N VAL A 27 -7.98 -34.98 10.14
CA VAL A 27 -8.58 -33.88 9.37
C VAL A 27 -9.51 -33.04 10.25
N THR A 28 -10.32 -33.69 11.11
CA THR A 28 -11.20 -32.99 12.06
C THR A 28 -10.40 -32.16 13.06
N LEU A 29 -9.32 -32.72 13.62
CA LEU A 29 -8.44 -32.01 14.55
C LEU A 29 -7.73 -30.83 13.89
N ALA A 30 -7.28 -31.01 12.64
CA ALA A 30 -6.67 -29.93 11.84
C ALA A 30 -7.67 -28.80 11.52
N ALA A 31 -8.97 -29.11 11.49
CA ALA A 31 -10.02 -28.15 11.22
C ALA A 31 -10.62 -27.45 12.44
N LEU A 32 -10.13 -27.75 13.65
CA LEU A 32 -10.59 -27.09 14.86
C LEU A 32 -10.25 -25.58 14.85
N PRO A 33 -11.14 -24.72 15.37
CA PRO A 33 -10.82 -23.31 15.60
C PRO A 33 -9.60 -23.15 16.52
N PRO A 34 -8.84 -22.04 16.43
CA PRO A 34 -7.67 -21.82 17.27
C PRO A 34 -7.96 -21.95 18.77
N ASN A 35 -7.37 -22.96 19.41
CA ASN A 35 -7.44 -23.24 20.85
C ASN A 35 -6.29 -24.15 21.32
N ARG A 36 -6.19 -24.39 22.63
CA ARG A 36 -5.11 -25.21 23.22
C ARG A 36 -5.00 -26.65 22.68
N TYR A 37 -6.11 -27.23 22.25
CA TYR A 37 -6.16 -28.59 21.71
C TYR A 37 -5.68 -28.63 20.25
N SER A 38 -6.09 -27.65 19.43
CA SER A 38 -5.59 -27.52 18.05
C SER A 38 -4.08 -27.27 18.01
N ASP A 39 -3.54 -26.55 18.99
CA ASP A 39 -2.09 -26.33 19.11
C ASP A 39 -1.35 -27.63 19.46
N ALA A 40 -1.87 -28.41 20.40
CA ALA A 40 -1.28 -29.67 20.84
C ALA A 40 -1.24 -30.74 19.74
N THR A 41 -2.17 -30.70 18.78
CA THR A 41 -2.27 -31.67 17.68
C THR A 41 -1.59 -31.22 16.38
N ARG A 42 -1.11 -29.97 16.31
CA ARG A 42 -0.58 -29.34 15.08
C ARG A 42 0.57 -30.13 14.46
N GLY A 43 1.48 -30.66 15.30
CA GLY A 43 2.61 -31.47 14.83
C GLY A 43 2.17 -32.77 14.15
N GLN A 44 1.19 -33.46 14.73
CA GLN A 44 0.66 -34.73 14.24
C GLN A 44 -0.17 -34.58 12.95
N THR A 45 -0.77 -33.41 12.74
CA THR A 45 -1.58 -33.11 11.55
C THR A 45 -0.79 -32.44 10.42
N SER A 46 0.49 -32.11 10.61
CA SER A 46 1.31 -31.36 9.64
C SER A 46 1.42 -32.01 8.25
N TYR A 47 1.26 -33.34 8.16
CA TYR A 47 1.23 -34.04 6.85
C TYR A 47 0.06 -33.61 5.95
N LEU A 48 -0.98 -32.99 6.53
CA LEU A 48 -2.13 -32.47 5.81
C LEU A 48 -1.84 -31.12 5.13
N ASP A 49 -0.84 -30.36 5.60
CA ASP A 49 -0.58 -28.98 5.17
C ASP A 49 -0.51 -28.80 3.65
N PRO A 50 0.19 -29.66 2.87
CA PRO A 50 0.27 -29.48 1.41
C PRO A 50 -1.07 -29.50 0.68
N TYR A 51 -2.10 -30.15 1.24
CA TYR A 51 -3.38 -30.39 0.58
C TYR A 51 -4.58 -29.75 1.29
N PHE A 52 -4.49 -29.53 2.60
CA PHE A 52 -5.57 -29.04 3.46
C PHE A 52 -5.22 -27.69 4.14
N THR A 53 -4.28 -26.92 3.58
CA THR A 53 -4.02 -25.57 4.07
C THR A 53 -5.31 -24.74 4.03
N GLN A 54 -5.78 -24.29 5.19
CA GLN A 54 -6.95 -23.43 5.32
C GLN A 54 -6.60 -21.98 4.98
N ASN A 55 -6.41 -21.69 3.69
CA ASN A 55 -6.09 -20.35 3.24
C ASN A 55 -7.36 -19.54 2.93
N TRP A 56 -7.92 -18.91 3.95
CA TRP A 56 -9.07 -18.01 3.82
C TRP A 56 -8.77 -16.69 3.10
N ARG A 57 -7.51 -16.45 2.69
CA ARG A 57 -7.12 -15.25 1.92
C ARG A 57 -7.87 -15.10 0.60
N LEU A 58 -8.47 -16.19 0.07
CA LEU A 58 -9.29 -16.13 -1.14
C LEU A 58 -10.64 -15.40 -0.90
N PHE A 59 -11.17 -15.44 0.32
CA PHE A 59 -12.48 -14.85 0.66
C PHE A 59 -12.40 -13.56 1.47
N ALA A 60 -11.28 -13.34 2.16
CA ALA A 60 -11.04 -12.14 2.94
C ALA A 60 -9.60 -11.68 2.76
N PRO A 61 -9.26 -10.97 1.67
CA PRO A 61 -8.02 -10.19 1.65
C PRO A 61 -8.00 -9.28 2.87
N ASN A 62 -6.82 -9.09 3.48
CA ASN A 62 -6.68 -8.25 4.67
C ASN A 62 -7.33 -6.88 4.39
N PRO A 63 -8.38 -6.50 5.12
CA PRO A 63 -9.06 -5.24 4.87
C PRO A 63 -8.08 -4.10 5.11
N ILE A 64 -8.05 -3.14 4.19
CA ILE A 64 -7.27 -1.91 4.38
C ILE A 64 -7.82 -1.24 5.64
N SER A 65 -6.98 -1.14 6.67
CA SER A 65 -7.33 -0.65 8.01
C SER A 65 -6.77 0.75 8.27
N GLU A 66 -6.55 1.53 7.22
CA GLU A 66 -6.03 2.89 7.29
C GLU A 66 -6.56 3.75 6.14
N ASP A 67 -6.73 5.04 6.41
CA ASP A 67 -6.92 6.04 5.37
C ASP A 67 -5.57 6.37 4.74
N ARG A 68 -5.51 6.43 3.42
CA ARG A 68 -4.31 6.79 2.66
C ARG A 68 -4.61 7.97 1.75
N SER A 69 -3.71 8.94 1.71
CA SER A 69 -3.82 10.12 0.86
C SER A 69 -2.45 10.50 0.32
N LEU A 70 -2.39 10.78 -0.98
CA LEU A 70 -1.23 11.36 -1.63
C LEU A 70 -1.30 12.88 -1.55
N LEU A 71 -0.31 13.48 -0.89
CA LEU A 71 -0.17 14.92 -0.70
C LEU A 71 0.93 15.47 -1.61
N PHE A 72 0.78 16.70 -2.09
CA PHE A 72 1.77 17.38 -2.93
C PHE A 72 2.23 18.69 -2.30
N GLN A 73 3.50 19.03 -2.48
CA GLN A 73 4.09 20.30 -2.05
C GLN A 73 5.11 20.78 -3.07
N ALA A 74 5.14 22.09 -3.31
CA ALA A 74 6.16 22.73 -4.11
C ALA A 74 7.12 23.57 -3.25
N ALA A 75 8.26 23.88 -3.84
CA ALA A 75 9.08 25.02 -3.48
C ALA A 75 9.16 25.98 -4.66
N TYR A 76 9.35 27.27 -4.38
CA TYR A 76 9.61 28.32 -5.34
C TYR A 76 10.52 29.38 -4.71
N THR A 77 11.12 30.22 -5.56
CA THR A 77 11.87 31.40 -5.11
C THR A 77 10.93 32.60 -5.15
N ASP A 78 10.82 33.34 -4.04
CA ASP A 78 10.00 34.56 -4.01
C ASP A 78 10.73 35.77 -4.62
N ALA A 79 10.10 36.94 -4.57
CA ALA A 79 10.65 38.17 -5.14
C ALA A 79 11.91 38.67 -4.41
N ASP A 80 12.10 38.27 -3.16
CA ASP A 80 13.25 38.64 -2.33
C ASP A 80 14.42 37.65 -2.51
N GLY A 81 14.21 36.56 -3.26
CA GLY A 81 15.21 35.53 -3.52
C GLY A 81 15.18 34.38 -2.50
N ASP A 82 14.22 34.38 -1.58
CA ASP A 82 14.10 33.36 -0.54
C ASP A 82 13.37 32.12 -1.04
N GLN A 83 13.79 30.96 -0.52
CA GLN A 83 13.18 29.66 -0.83
C GLN A 83 11.93 29.43 0.02
N VAL A 84 10.76 29.51 -0.61
CA VAL A 84 9.47 29.32 0.05
C VAL A 84 8.87 27.97 -0.32
N ARG A 85 8.19 27.33 0.66
CA ARG A 85 7.45 26.08 0.45
C ARG A 85 5.95 26.37 0.46
N THR A 86 5.21 25.74 -0.42
CA THR A 86 3.75 25.85 -0.41
C THR A 86 3.14 25.04 0.74
N GLU A 87 1.86 25.28 1.03
CA GLU A 87 1.08 24.34 1.83
C GLU A 87 0.95 22.99 1.12
N TRP A 88 0.72 21.93 1.92
CA TRP A 88 0.45 20.60 1.39
C TRP A 88 -0.95 20.53 0.78
N VAL A 89 -1.04 20.12 -0.48
CA VAL A 89 -2.30 19.87 -1.18
C VAL A 89 -2.66 18.38 -1.05
N ASP A 90 -3.78 18.06 -0.40
CA ASP A 90 -4.33 16.69 -0.39
C ASP A 90 -5.09 16.42 -1.69
N TRP A 91 -4.36 15.95 -2.70
CA TRP A 91 -4.94 15.67 -4.01
C TRP A 91 -5.93 14.49 -3.97
N THR A 92 -5.70 13.53 -3.07
CA THR A 92 -6.63 12.41 -2.89
C THR A 92 -7.99 12.88 -2.37
N ALA A 93 -8.02 13.90 -1.51
CA ALA A 93 -9.27 14.50 -1.05
C ALA A 93 -10.07 15.13 -2.20
N VAL A 94 -9.40 15.78 -3.16
CA VAL A 94 -10.03 16.35 -4.37
C VAL A 94 -10.64 15.24 -5.23
N GLU A 95 -9.88 14.17 -5.47
CA GLU A 95 -10.38 13.01 -6.23
C GLU A 95 -11.61 12.36 -5.56
N LEU A 96 -11.60 12.25 -4.23
CA LEU A 96 -12.69 11.61 -3.49
C LEU A 96 -14.01 12.38 -3.54
N ASP A 97 -14.05 13.64 -3.96
CA ASP A 97 -15.31 14.36 -4.21
C ASP A 97 -16.16 13.68 -5.30
N LEU A 98 -15.51 13.02 -6.27
CA LEU A 98 -16.20 12.23 -7.30
C LEU A 98 -16.85 10.95 -6.79
N VAL A 99 -16.52 10.51 -5.57
CA VAL A 99 -16.97 9.24 -5.00
C VAL A 99 -17.87 9.46 -3.79
N ARG A 100 -17.50 10.38 -2.92
CA ARG A 100 -18.23 10.66 -1.68
C ARG A 100 -19.61 11.22 -2.00
N HIS A 101 -20.64 10.63 -1.43
CA HIS A 101 -22.03 11.07 -1.56
C HIS A 101 -22.59 11.05 -2.99
N ARG A 102 -21.95 10.31 -3.93
CA ARG A 102 -22.45 10.13 -5.30
C ARG A 102 -22.86 8.68 -5.54
N LEU A 103 -24.02 8.46 -6.16
CA LEU A 103 -24.51 7.11 -6.50
C LEU A 103 -23.68 6.46 -7.62
N ILE A 104 -23.18 7.26 -8.56
CA ILE A 104 -22.32 6.84 -9.66
C ILE A 104 -21.04 7.66 -9.56
N GLY A 105 -19.94 7.00 -9.23
CA GLY A 105 -18.64 7.64 -9.11
C GLY A 105 -17.97 7.91 -10.45
N GLY A 106 -17.20 9.00 -10.53
CA GLY A 106 -16.35 9.28 -11.68
C GLY A 106 -15.06 8.46 -11.66
N ARG A 107 -14.52 8.09 -12.83
CA ARG A 107 -13.30 7.27 -12.92
C ARG A 107 -12.04 7.97 -12.41
N ALA A 108 -12.03 9.30 -12.39
CA ALA A 108 -10.92 10.09 -11.87
C ALA A 108 -10.86 10.08 -10.33
N GLY A 109 -11.89 9.56 -9.62
CA GLY A 109 -11.96 9.61 -8.16
C GLY A 109 -11.10 8.58 -7.43
N TYR A 110 -10.16 7.93 -8.12
CA TYR A 110 -9.32 6.87 -7.56
C TYR A 110 -7.95 6.75 -8.25
N VAL A 111 -7.47 7.80 -8.91
CA VAL A 111 -6.16 7.77 -9.59
C VAL A 111 -5.04 7.71 -8.56
N THR A 112 -5.05 8.56 -7.53
CA THR A 112 -4.03 8.52 -6.46
C THR A 112 -4.08 7.23 -5.66
N ASN A 113 -5.29 6.68 -5.43
CA ASN A 113 -5.46 5.41 -4.74
C ASN A 113 -4.70 4.27 -5.46
N LYS A 114 -4.69 4.29 -6.79
CA LYS A 114 -3.92 3.35 -7.61
C LYS A 114 -2.42 3.64 -7.64
N LEU A 115 -1.98 4.86 -7.35
CA LEU A 115 -0.56 5.21 -7.27
C LEU A 115 0.08 4.87 -5.92
N VAL A 116 -0.65 4.98 -4.81
CA VAL A 116 -0.10 4.79 -3.45
C VAL A 116 0.54 3.40 -3.29
N SER A 117 -0.18 2.33 -3.63
CA SER A 117 0.34 0.96 -3.41
C SER A 117 1.60 0.66 -4.24
N PRO A 118 1.66 0.98 -5.55
CA PRO A 118 2.91 0.89 -6.30
C PRO A 118 4.04 1.75 -5.73
N LEU A 119 3.80 3.02 -5.39
CA LEU A 119 4.84 3.89 -4.82
C LEU A 119 5.46 3.27 -3.57
N GLN A 120 4.63 2.84 -2.63
CA GLN A 120 5.08 2.18 -1.40
C GLN A 120 5.82 0.88 -1.67
N SER A 121 5.29 0.04 -2.55
CA SER A 121 5.91 -1.26 -2.87
C SER A 121 7.25 -1.11 -3.58
N ARG A 122 7.45 -0.06 -4.38
CA ARG A 122 8.72 0.19 -5.08
C ARG A 122 9.75 0.85 -4.16
N ALA A 123 9.31 1.76 -3.28
CA ALA A 123 10.17 2.32 -2.24
C ALA A 123 10.65 1.23 -1.27
N ALA A 124 9.75 0.34 -0.82
CA ALA A 124 10.10 -0.77 0.08
C ALA A 124 10.96 -1.88 -0.57
N ALA A 125 11.20 -1.81 -1.88
CA ALA A 125 12.12 -2.70 -2.58
C ALA A 125 13.56 -2.15 -2.59
N LEU A 126 13.76 -0.91 -2.12
CA LEU A 126 15.06 -0.30 -1.90
C LEU A 126 15.55 -0.66 -0.49
N ASP A 127 16.85 -0.85 -0.32
CA ASP A 127 17.46 -0.96 1.00
C ASP A 127 17.67 0.40 1.66
N ASP A 128 18.08 0.41 2.94
CA ASP A 128 18.26 1.63 3.72
C ASP A 128 19.20 2.65 3.05
N SER A 129 20.25 2.18 2.35
CA SER A 129 21.22 3.06 1.69
C SER A 129 20.61 3.74 0.45
N GLN A 130 19.80 3.00 -0.29
CA GLN A 130 19.08 3.48 -1.47
C GLN A 130 17.87 4.35 -1.08
N GLU A 131 17.23 4.07 0.06
CA GLU A 131 16.16 4.90 0.61
C GLU A 131 16.67 6.30 0.95
N VAL A 132 17.88 6.41 1.51
CA VAL A 132 18.52 7.70 1.80
C VAL A 132 18.72 8.52 0.52
N VAL A 133 19.15 7.89 -0.58
CA VAL A 133 19.32 8.55 -1.89
C VAL A 133 18.02 9.19 -2.35
N VAL A 134 16.91 8.45 -2.30
CA VAL A 134 15.63 8.94 -2.85
C VAL A 134 14.89 9.89 -1.91
N THR A 135 15.17 9.87 -0.60
CA THR A 135 14.50 10.74 0.39
C THR A 135 15.26 12.01 0.69
N SER A 136 16.59 12.00 0.57
CA SER A 136 17.47 13.13 0.98
C SER A 136 17.76 14.13 -0.13
N SER A 137 17.06 14.04 -1.26
CA SER A 137 17.29 14.93 -2.40
C SER A 137 17.04 16.41 -2.01
N PRO A 138 17.96 17.33 -2.36
CA PRO A 138 17.91 18.72 -1.91
C PRO A 138 16.78 19.50 -2.60
N GLN A 139 16.26 20.51 -1.89
CA GLN A 139 15.20 21.39 -2.42
C GLN A 139 15.73 22.36 -3.48
N THR A 140 16.92 22.92 -3.29
CA THR A 140 17.45 24.02 -4.10
C THR A 140 17.92 23.59 -5.48
N ASP A 141 18.46 22.38 -5.59
CA ASP A 141 18.88 21.78 -6.87
C ASP A 141 18.56 20.29 -6.86
N PRO A 142 17.29 19.90 -7.02
CA PRO A 142 16.92 18.50 -7.05
C PRO A 142 17.59 17.79 -8.23
N PRO A 143 17.96 16.50 -8.11
CA PRO A 143 18.60 15.77 -9.20
C PRO A 143 17.66 15.62 -10.40
N SER A 144 18.24 15.58 -11.60
CA SER A 144 17.56 15.05 -12.79
C SER A 144 17.23 13.57 -12.61
N TRP A 145 16.37 13.06 -13.48
CA TRP A 145 16.07 11.65 -13.54
C TRP A 145 17.28 10.77 -13.89
N ALA A 146 18.25 11.31 -14.65
CA ALA A 146 19.49 10.59 -14.96
C ALA A 146 20.40 10.53 -13.73
N GLU A 147 20.64 11.67 -13.07
CA GLU A 147 21.43 11.75 -11.84
C GLU A 147 20.87 10.84 -10.74
N LEU A 148 19.55 10.87 -10.49
CA LEU A 148 18.92 9.99 -9.51
C LEU A 148 19.05 8.49 -9.89
N SER A 149 19.03 8.18 -11.18
CA SER A 149 19.23 6.81 -11.66
C SER A 149 20.64 6.33 -11.42
N ASP A 150 21.63 7.18 -11.70
CA ASP A 150 23.05 6.89 -11.53
C ASP A 150 23.42 6.79 -10.04
N GLU A 151 22.82 7.62 -9.18
CA GLU A 151 22.97 7.54 -7.73
C GLU A 151 22.42 6.23 -7.17
N LEU A 152 21.21 5.82 -7.60
CA LEU A 152 20.63 4.53 -7.21
C LEU A 152 21.47 3.35 -7.69
N GLU A 153 21.99 3.42 -8.92
CA GLU A 153 22.89 2.39 -9.46
C GLU A 153 24.20 2.32 -8.67
N SER A 154 24.77 3.47 -8.32
CA SER A 154 25.98 3.57 -7.49
C SER A 154 25.75 3.06 -6.06
N ALA A 155 24.53 3.20 -5.54
CA ALA A 155 24.08 2.61 -4.28
C ALA A 155 23.72 1.10 -4.41
N GLY A 156 24.00 0.47 -5.55
CA GLY A 156 23.84 -0.96 -5.75
C GLY A 156 22.41 -1.42 -6.08
N ALA A 157 21.49 -0.50 -6.42
CA ALA A 157 20.13 -0.87 -6.76
C ALA A 157 20.08 -1.72 -8.04
N SER A 158 19.41 -2.87 -7.98
CA SER A 158 19.22 -3.72 -9.16
C SER A 158 18.47 -2.96 -10.28
N PRO A 159 18.71 -3.26 -11.58
CA PRO A 159 17.99 -2.61 -12.68
C PRO A 159 16.46 -2.69 -12.53
N THR A 160 15.94 -3.81 -12.05
CA THR A 160 14.50 -4.01 -11.82
C THR A 160 13.95 -3.10 -10.72
N ALA A 161 14.64 -3.00 -9.57
CA ALA A 161 14.22 -2.15 -8.47
C ALA A 161 14.29 -0.67 -8.86
N ARG A 162 15.43 -0.25 -9.45
CA ARG A 162 15.67 1.12 -9.92
C ARG A 162 14.64 1.58 -10.95
N LEU A 163 14.47 0.83 -12.05
CA LEU A 163 13.51 1.20 -13.10
C LEU A 163 12.07 1.15 -12.61
N GLY A 164 11.76 0.20 -11.71
CA GLY A 164 10.46 0.09 -11.07
C GLY A 164 10.15 1.31 -10.21
N PHE A 165 11.10 1.77 -9.41
CA PHE A 165 10.98 2.98 -8.59
C PHE A 165 10.82 4.23 -9.46
N LEU A 166 11.79 4.49 -10.36
CA LEU A 166 11.83 5.71 -11.18
C LEU A 166 10.56 5.93 -11.99
N ARG A 167 9.95 4.86 -12.53
CA ARG A 167 8.72 4.97 -13.31
C ARG A 167 7.56 5.56 -12.50
N TYR A 168 7.34 5.06 -11.28
CA TYR A 168 6.23 5.55 -10.45
C TYR A 168 6.57 6.89 -9.81
N GLU A 169 7.84 7.11 -9.48
CA GLU A 169 8.34 8.38 -8.98
C GLU A 169 8.14 9.51 -10.00
N GLN A 170 8.46 9.27 -11.27
CA GLN A 170 8.21 10.18 -12.39
C GLN A 170 6.73 10.50 -12.56
N ALA A 171 5.87 9.47 -12.55
CA ALA A 171 4.43 9.66 -12.69
C ALA A 171 3.83 10.50 -11.53
N ALA A 172 4.25 10.23 -10.29
CA ALA A 172 3.83 11.01 -9.12
C ALA A 172 4.35 12.45 -9.19
N THR A 173 5.59 12.64 -9.66
CA THR A 173 6.21 13.97 -9.82
C THR A 173 5.53 14.79 -10.90
N GLN A 174 5.15 14.17 -12.02
CA GLN A 174 4.41 14.83 -13.10
C GLN A 174 3.03 15.29 -12.61
N LEU A 175 2.28 14.38 -11.96
CA LEU A 175 0.98 14.73 -11.38
C LEU A 175 1.11 15.85 -10.33
N ALA A 176 2.10 15.77 -9.44
CA ALA A 176 2.37 16.81 -8.46
C ALA A 176 2.66 18.15 -9.14
N THR A 177 3.51 18.15 -10.19
CA THR A 177 3.85 19.35 -10.96
C THR A 177 2.61 20.00 -11.56
N ASP A 178 1.78 19.21 -12.25
CA ASP A 178 0.58 19.73 -12.92
C ASP A 178 -0.44 20.29 -11.92
N VAL A 179 -0.63 19.60 -10.78
CA VAL A 179 -1.51 20.05 -9.69
C VAL A 179 -1.00 21.34 -9.06
N LEU A 180 0.29 21.39 -8.72
CA LEU A 180 0.89 22.52 -8.03
C LEU A 180 0.96 23.77 -8.93
N GLN A 181 1.26 23.60 -10.22
CA GLN A 181 1.19 24.70 -11.20
C GLN A 181 -0.24 25.22 -11.37
N ALA A 182 -1.25 24.34 -11.31
CA ALA A 182 -2.65 24.77 -11.36
C ALA A 182 -3.12 25.50 -10.09
N ARG A 183 -2.52 25.19 -8.94
CA ARG A 183 -2.81 25.80 -7.63
C ARG A 183 -2.05 27.09 -7.39
N TYR A 184 -0.85 27.22 -7.95
CA TYR A 184 0.05 28.35 -7.79
C TYR A 184 0.53 28.86 -9.17
N PRO A 185 -0.37 29.43 -9.99
CA PRO A 185 -0.05 29.81 -11.37
C PRO A 185 0.90 31.02 -11.48
N ASP A 186 1.02 31.80 -10.42
CA ASP A 186 1.76 33.08 -10.41
C ASP A 186 3.24 32.91 -10.00
N VAL A 187 3.66 31.69 -9.65
CA VAL A 187 5.03 31.39 -9.22
C VAL A 187 5.65 30.30 -10.07
N GLU A 188 6.94 30.43 -10.35
CA GLU A 188 7.71 29.38 -11.00
C GLU A 188 8.20 28.38 -9.96
N LEU A 189 7.74 27.13 -10.07
CA LEU A 189 8.13 26.07 -9.14
C LEU A 189 9.60 25.70 -9.40
N THR A 190 10.40 25.61 -8.35
CA THR A 190 11.81 25.17 -8.43
C THR A 190 11.95 23.70 -8.09
N ALA A 191 11.10 23.19 -7.21
CA ALA A 191 11.07 21.79 -6.82
C ALA A 191 9.66 21.34 -6.45
N VAL A 192 9.39 20.05 -6.61
CA VAL A 192 8.15 19.42 -6.14
C VAL A 192 8.47 18.15 -5.35
N ARG A 193 7.57 17.77 -4.46
CA ARG A 193 7.61 16.48 -3.77
C ARG A 193 6.20 16.01 -3.44
N TYR A 194 6.10 14.74 -3.08
CA TYR A 194 4.88 14.16 -2.54
C TYR A 194 5.11 13.58 -1.15
N ALA A 195 4.01 13.36 -0.43
CA ALA A 195 4.01 12.57 0.78
C ALA A 195 2.83 11.60 0.78
N ILE A 196 3.06 10.37 1.24
CA ILE A 196 1.99 9.42 1.49
C ILE A 196 1.58 9.58 2.94
N ARG A 197 0.41 10.19 3.15
CA ARG A 197 -0.21 10.32 4.46
C ARG A 197 -1.04 9.07 4.74
N ARG A 198 -0.81 8.45 5.91
CA ARG A 198 -1.52 7.27 6.41
C ARG A 198 -2.10 7.56 7.79
N GLN A 199 -3.30 7.06 8.04
CA GLN A 199 -3.89 7.11 9.37
C GLN A 199 -4.71 5.86 9.64
N GLY A 200 -4.32 5.10 10.66
CA GLY A 200 -5.07 3.92 11.08
C GLY A 200 -6.53 4.21 11.41
N VAL A 201 -7.41 3.23 11.22
CA VAL A 201 -8.79 3.30 11.69
C VAL A 201 -8.86 3.18 13.21
N THR A 202 -10.01 3.56 13.80
CA THR A 202 -10.26 3.35 15.23
C THR A 202 -10.09 1.86 15.59
N PRO A 203 -9.22 1.52 16.58
CA PRO A 203 -9.04 0.16 17.07
C PRO A 203 -10.35 -0.45 17.58
N PHE A 204 -10.52 -1.76 17.44
CA PHE A 204 -11.78 -2.44 17.78
C PHE A 204 -12.27 -2.12 19.20
N ALA A 205 -11.36 -2.15 20.19
CA ALA A 205 -11.68 -1.87 21.59
C ALA A 205 -12.29 -0.47 21.83
N ALA A 206 -11.98 0.51 20.98
CA ALA A 206 -12.46 1.89 21.11
C ALA A 206 -13.71 2.19 20.24
N ARG A 207 -14.22 1.23 19.46
CA ARG A 207 -15.34 1.47 18.53
C ARG A 207 -16.71 1.62 19.20
N GLY A 208 -16.86 1.20 20.46
CA GLY A 208 -18.11 1.31 21.21
C GLY A 208 -18.43 2.73 21.71
N GLY A 209 -17.44 3.63 21.75
CA GLY A 209 -17.60 5.00 22.24
C GLY A 209 -18.34 5.93 21.26
N THR A 210 -18.52 7.18 21.66
CA THR A 210 -19.04 8.29 20.86
C THR A 210 -18.18 8.58 19.63
N ALA A 211 -18.69 9.36 18.67
CA ALA A 211 -17.92 9.75 17.50
C ALA A 211 -16.64 10.54 17.84
N ALA A 212 -16.66 11.33 18.92
CA ALA A 212 -15.49 12.08 19.39
C ALA A 212 -14.42 11.14 19.97
N GLU A 213 -14.82 10.20 20.84
CA GLU A 213 -13.93 9.21 21.43
C GLU A 213 -13.31 8.31 20.36
N ARG A 214 -14.10 7.86 19.37
CA ARG A 214 -13.58 7.06 18.25
C ARG A 214 -12.55 7.80 17.41
N ARG A 215 -12.75 9.10 17.19
CA ARG A 215 -11.80 9.97 16.47
C ARG A 215 -10.52 10.17 17.27
N ALA A 216 -10.64 10.41 18.58
CA ALA A 216 -9.50 10.58 19.47
C ALA A 216 -8.67 9.30 19.62
N ALA A 217 -9.32 8.14 19.57
CA ALA A 217 -8.67 6.83 19.66
C ALA A 217 -8.01 6.37 18.34
N ARG A 218 -8.08 7.16 17.26
CA ARG A 218 -7.37 6.80 16.02
C ARG A 218 -5.87 6.93 16.23
N PRO A 219 -5.06 6.02 15.65
CA PRO A 219 -3.62 6.19 15.61
C PRO A 219 -3.21 7.54 15.00
N GLU A 220 -2.02 7.99 15.39
CA GLU A 220 -1.44 9.21 14.82
C GLU A 220 -1.25 9.10 13.32
N VAL A 221 -1.24 10.26 12.68
CA VAL A 221 -1.01 10.36 11.25
C VAL A 221 0.47 10.16 10.98
N VAL A 222 0.79 9.21 10.13
CA VAL A 222 2.14 9.02 9.59
C VAL A 222 2.22 9.68 8.22
N ARG A 223 3.32 10.35 7.92
CA ARG A 223 3.60 10.92 6.60
C ARG A 223 4.95 10.41 6.13
N ASP A 224 4.93 9.59 5.09
CA ASP A 224 6.12 9.15 4.39
C ASP A 224 6.44 10.22 3.32
N VAL A 225 7.42 11.08 3.59
CA VAL A 225 7.75 12.24 2.75
C VAL A 225 8.86 11.87 1.77
N GLY A 226 8.59 12.03 0.47
CA GLY A 226 9.59 11.81 -0.58
C GLY A 226 10.60 12.96 -0.70
N GLY A 227 11.72 12.67 -1.35
CA GLY A 227 12.73 13.67 -1.70
C GLY A 227 12.21 14.69 -2.71
N TRP A 228 12.91 15.82 -2.82
CA TRP A 228 12.58 16.85 -3.80
C TRP A 228 12.96 16.39 -5.22
N ARG A 229 12.17 16.80 -6.21
CA ARG A 229 12.33 16.51 -7.63
C ARG A 229 12.21 17.77 -8.47
N ARG A 230 12.87 17.78 -9.62
CA ARG A 230 12.68 18.84 -10.62
C ARG A 230 11.24 18.78 -11.15
N PRO A 231 10.52 19.92 -11.23
CA PRO A 231 9.18 19.95 -11.80
C PRO A 231 9.19 19.38 -13.22
N THR A 232 8.34 18.40 -13.48
CA THR A 232 8.25 17.70 -14.77
C THR A 232 6.83 17.83 -15.29
N PRO A 233 6.47 18.92 -16.00
CA PRO A 233 5.11 19.15 -16.42
C PRO A 233 4.66 18.13 -17.48
N GLY A 234 3.40 17.71 -17.41
CA GLY A 234 2.77 16.92 -18.46
C GLY A 234 2.57 17.71 -19.75
N SER A 235 1.95 17.09 -20.75
CA SER A 235 1.50 17.77 -21.97
C SER A 235 0.51 18.90 -21.66
N ALA A 236 0.35 19.84 -22.59
CA ALA A 236 -0.59 20.96 -22.41
C ALA A 236 -2.04 20.48 -22.17
N SER A 237 -2.43 19.36 -22.79
CA SER A 237 -3.75 18.74 -22.61
C SER A 237 -3.92 18.13 -21.20
N GLU A 238 -2.89 17.43 -20.70
CA GLU A 238 -2.89 16.87 -19.35
C GLU A 238 -2.98 17.97 -18.29
N ARG A 239 -2.15 19.02 -18.43
CA ARG A 239 -2.20 20.20 -17.54
C ARG A 239 -3.55 20.88 -17.54
N ALA A 240 -4.16 21.03 -18.71
CA ALA A 240 -5.50 21.59 -18.82
C ALA A 240 -6.54 20.72 -18.10
N SER A 241 -6.47 19.40 -18.32
CA SER A 241 -7.37 18.43 -17.68
C SER A 241 -7.25 18.46 -16.15
N VAL A 242 -6.03 18.46 -15.61
CA VAL A 242 -5.78 18.55 -14.16
C VAL A 242 -6.32 19.85 -13.58
N ARG A 243 -6.03 20.98 -14.22
CA ARG A 243 -6.50 22.30 -13.77
C ARG A 243 -8.02 22.41 -13.79
N ASP A 244 -8.68 21.93 -14.84
CA ASP A 244 -10.14 22.02 -14.98
C ASP A 244 -10.83 21.06 -14.00
N PHE A 245 -10.25 19.87 -13.79
CA PHE A 245 -10.68 18.94 -12.75
C PHE A 245 -10.58 19.56 -11.36
N ASP A 246 -9.42 20.12 -11.03
CA ASP A 246 -9.16 20.77 -9.74
C ASP A 246 -10.13 21.92 -9.47
N ARG A 247 -10.36 22.80 -10.46
CA ARG A 247 -11.33 23.91 -10.33
C ARG A 247 -12.76 23.45 -10.06
N SER A 248 -13.14 22.28 -10.56
CA SER A 248 -14.51 21.77 -10.48
C SER A 248 -14.81 21.00 -9.17
N HIS A 249 -13.78 20.60 -8.42
CA HIS A 249 -13.88 19.72 -7.23
C HIS A 249 -13.18 20.32 -5.99
N ARG A 250 -12.95 21.63 -6.02
CA ARG A 250 -12.42 22.43 -4.90
C ARG A 250 -13.49 22.71 -3.85
#